data_AF-A0AAJ0V718-F1
#
_entry.id   AF-A0AAJ0V718-F1
#
_cell.length_a   1.000
_cell.length_b   1.000
_cell.length_c   1.000
_cell.angle_alpha   90.00
_cell.angle_beta   90.00
_cell.angle_gamma   90.00
#
_symmetry.space_group_name_H-M   'P 1'
#
loop_
_entity.id
_entity.type
_entity.pdbx_description
1 polymer ?
#
loop_
_entity_poly.entity_id
_entity_poly.type
_entity_poly.pdbx_seq_one_letter_code
_entity_poly.pdbx_strand_id
1 'polypeptide(L)'
;MSTTPTPLARDGEPPAWYGKIPGAGDFVNHRLPHELAGWWERWLQQGMAAMRQRGADEIERYYTVAPVWNFLIPAGAGAQCVQPGCLAPSCDRVGRYYPVIATLPMRTADYWGGLPDVADAFYWQVGSALLDAIRHSRAPVQLEQTLARVRLVPGVVQPALFGGAGGGRGASGWRGWNGERGEAGERGEIGGAGEIGGTGEIGGAGDIGGAGEIGGVGEIGGAGESGDEDDSSFAQPLPGPPAAPAWPGLSQYFDPHGSTSFWWTNRADGSPLRTHAHTGAPDSRLFLRLFGGVQHGV
;
A
#
# COMPACT_ATOMS: atom_id res chain seq x y z
N MET A 1 -4.21 33.94 -12.96
CA MET A 1 -3.72 33.88 -11.57
C MET A 1 -3.01 32.55 -11.42
N SER A 2 -1.68 32.58 -11.37
CA SER A 2 -0.85 31.37 -11.23
C SER A 2 -1.00 30.84 -9.82
N THR A 3 -1.77 29.77 -9.63
CA THR A 3 -1.84 29.05 -8.37
C THR A 3 -0.65 28.13 -8.27
N THR A 4 0.37 28.55 -7.51
CA THR A 4 1.41 27.65 -7.02
C THR A 4 0.71 26.48 -6.29
N PRO A 5 0.97 25.21 -6.64
CA PRO A 5 0.33 24.09 -5.96
C PRO A 5 0.81 24.06 -4.51
N THR A 6 -0.12 24.26 -3.58
CA THR A 6 0.08 23.90 -2.17
C THR A 6 0.56 22.45 -2.12
N PRO A 7 1.59 22.11 -1.35
CA PRO A 7 1.99 20.72 -1.19
C PRO A 7 0.76 19.92 -0.73
N LEU A 8 0.45 18.88 -1.50
CA LEU A 8 -0.69 18.01 -1.24
C LEU A 8 -0.48 17.33 0.11
N ALA A 9 -1.43 17.46 1.02
CA ALA A 9 -1.32 17.00 2.41
C ALA A 9 -0.99 15.51 2.56
N ARG A 10 -1.18 14.71 1.50
CA ARG A 10 -0.96 13.26 1.46
C ARG A 10 0.05 12.83 0.41
N ASP A 11 0.59 13.74 -0.41
CA ASP A 11 1.57 13.34 -1.42
C ASP A 11 2.90 12.97 -0.76
N GLY A 12 3.40 11.78 -1.09
CA GLY A 12 4.55 11.15 -0.42
C GLY A 12 4.17 10.12 0.65
N GLU A 13 2.91 10.04 1.09
CA GLU A 13 2.47 8.91 1.91
C GLU A 13 2.28 7.66 1.02
N PRO A 14 2.86 6.51 1.36
CA PRO A 14 2.61 5.28 0.62
C PRO A 14 1.13 4.87 0.72
N PRO A 15 0.55 4.25 -0.32
CA PRO A 15 -0.71 3.52 -0.18
C PRO A 15 -0.64 2.47 0.94
N ALA A 16 -1.70 2.37 1.73
CA ALA A 16 -1.95 1.24 2.62
C ALA A 16 -2.52 0.06 1.82
N TRP A 17 -2.38 -1.17 2.29
CA TRP A 17 -2.94 -2.33 1.60
C TRP A 17 -3.40 -3.43 2.55
N TYR A 18 -4.37 -4.22 2.09
CA TYR A 18 -4.95 -5.32 2.82
C TYR A 18 -5.35 -6.47 1.88
N GLY A 19 -5.23 -7.71 2.35
CA GLY A 19 -5.76 -8.88 1.65
C GLY A 19 -4.76 -10.02 1.58
N LYS A 20 -4.82 -10.79 0.48
CA LYS A 20 -3.93 -11.94 0.24
C LYS A 20 -3.07 -11.72 -0.99
N ILE A 21 -1.81 -12.13 -0.91
CA ILE A 21 -0.89 -12.21 -2.05
C ILE A 21 -0.19 -13.57 -2.03
N PRO A 22 0.23 -14.13 -3.19
CA PRO A 22 0.84 -15.46 -3.24
C PRO A 22 2.15 -15.58 -2.44
N GLY A 23 2.86 -14.47 -2.23
CA GLY A 23 4.05 -14.42 -1.38
C GLY A 23 3.79 -14.56 0.12
N ALA A 24 2.53 -14.49 0.58
CA ALA A 24 2.12 -14.58 1.98
C ALA A 24 1.19 -15.79 2.24
N GLY A 25 1.28 -16.38 3.44
CA GLY A 25 0.46 -17.54 3.81
C GLY A 25 -0.91 -17.16 4.38
N ASP A 26 -0.98 -15.99 5.02
CA ASP A 26 -2.17 -15.45 5.68
C ASP A 26 -2.48 -14.05 5.16
N PHE A 27 -3.53 -13.44 5.72
CA PHE A 27 -3.87 -12.05 5.45
C PHE A 27 -2.75 -11.12 5.90
N VAL A 28 -2.50 -10.10 5.09
CA VAL A 28 -1.61 -9.00 5.43
C VAL A 28 -2.44 -7.74 5.53
N ASN A 29 -2.26 -6.98 6.60
CA ASN A 29 -2.72 -5.60 6.72
C ASN A 29 -1.50 -4.73 6.93
N HIS A 30 -1.26 -3.80 6.01
CA HIS A 30 -0.18 -2.84 6.11
C HIS A 30 -0.73 -1.42 6.06
N ARG A 31 -0.55 -0.68 7.17
CA ARG A 31 -0.89 0.75 7.34
C ARG A 31 -2.37 1.09 7.14
N LEU A 32 -3.26 0.12 7.02
CA LEU A 32 -4.70 0.37 6.93
C LEU A 32 -5.30 0.44 8.35
N PRO A 33 -5.94 1.55 8.75
CA PRO A 33 -6.56 1.67 10.07
C PRO A 33 -7.55 0.54 10.32
N HIS A 34 -7.60 0.06 11.56
CA HIS A 34 -8.41 -1.12 11.93
C HIS A 34 -9.89 -1.00 11.50
N GLU A 35 -10.52 0.16 11.70
CA GLU A 35 -11.91 0.38 11.30
C GLU A 35 -12.11 0.27 9.79
N LEU A 36 -11.17 0.82 9.01
CA LEU A 36 -11.21 0.79 7.56
C LEU A 36 -10.90 -0.60 7.01
N ALA A 37 -9.96 -1.31 7.63
CA ALA A 37 -9.69 -2.71 7.32
C ALA A 37 -10.91 -3.58 7.56
N GLY A 38 -11.60 -3.42 8.70
CA GLY A 38 -12.85 -4.12 8.98
C GLY A 38 -13.98 -3.75 8.01
N TRP A 39 -14.03 -2.50 7.52
CA TRP A 39 -14.98 -2.09 6.49
C TRP A 39 -14.75 -2.81 5.16
N TRP A 40 -13.50 -2.83 4.68
CA TRP A 40 -13.11 -3.58 3.48
C TRP A 40 -13.32 -5.08 3.65
N GLU A 41 -12.90 -5.65 4.79
CA GLU A 41 -13.01 -7.08 5.07
C GLU A 41 -14.46 -7.56 4.98
N ARG A 42 -15.41 -6.85 5.61
CA ARG A 42 -16.83 -7.20 5.56
C ARG A 42 -17.35 -7.26 4.13
N TRP A 43 -17.06 -6.24 3.32
CA TRP A 43 -17.52 -6.20 1.93
C TRP A 43 -16.89 -7.32 1.08
N LEU A 44 -15.57 -7.49 1.16
CA LEU A 44 -14.85 -8.51 0.38
C LEU A 44 -15.25 -9.92 0.79
N GLN A 45 -15.48 -10.19 2.09
CA GLN A 45 -15.98 -11.48 2.56
C GLN A 45 -17.39 -11.77 2.04
N GLN A 46 -18.30 -10.80 2.09
CA GLN A 46 -19.65 -10.94 1.53
C GLN A 46 -19.63 -11.20 0.02
N GLY A 47 -18.78 -10.49 -0.71
CA GLY A 47 -18.59 -10.67 -2.15
C GLY A 47 -18.05 -12.06 -2.52
N MET A 48 -17.01 -12.51 -1.82
CA MET A 48 -16.46 -13.86 -2.02
C MET A 48 -17.47 -14.96 -1.63
N ALA A 49 -18.27 -14.74 -0.58
CA ALA A 49 -19.36 -15.66 -0.22
C ALA A 49 -20.41 -15.73 -1.33
N ALA A 50 -20.80 -14.59 -1.91
CA ALA A 50 -21.74 -14.55 -3.03
C ALA A 50 -21.20 -15.24 -4.29
N MET A 51 -19.90 -15.14 -4.58
CA MET A 51 -19.26 -15.91 -5.65
C MET A 51 -19.32 -17.42 -5.37
N ARG A 52 -18.98 -17.85 -4.14
CA ARG A 52 -19.02 -19.27 -3.76
C ARG A 52 -20.42 -19.86 -3.87
N GLN A 53 -21.46 -19.06 -3.61
CA GLN A 53 -22.86 -19.48 -3.79
C GLN A 53 -23.23 -19.77 -5.24
N ARG A 54 -22.51 -19.19 -6.23
CA ARG A 54 -22.72 -19.47 -7.66
C ARG A 54 -22.02 -20.76 -8.12
N GLY A 55 -21.02 -21.23 -7.38
CA GLY A 55 -20.27 -22.46 -7.67
C GLY A 55 -18.75 -22.25 -7.62
N ALA A 56 -17.98 -23.33 -7.40
CA ALA A 56 -16.52 -23.26 -7.40
C ALA A 56 -15.95 -22.88 -8.79
N ASP A 57 -16.55 -23.44 -9.84
CA ASP A 57 -16.20 -23.17 -11.24
C ASP A 57 -16.30 -21.68 -11.60
N GLU A 58 -17.18 -20.92 -10.95
CA GLU A 58 -17.34 -19.48 -11.18
C GLU A 58 -16.14 -18.68 -10.68
N ILE A 59 -15.51 -19.11 -9.58
CA ILE A 59 -14.30 -18.46 -9.08
C ILE A 59 -13.16 -18.68 -10.07
N GLU A 60 -12.94 -19.93 -10.48
CA GLU A 60 -11.91 -20.25 -11.47
C GLU A 60 -12.17 -19.56 -12.80
N ARG A 61 -13.42 -19.56 -13.27
CA ARG A 61 -13.80 -19.01 -14.57
C ARG A 61 -13.80 -17.49 -14.63
N TYR A 62 -14.19 -16.81 -13.56
CA TYR A 62 -14.40 -15.36 -13.58
C TYR A 62 -13.48 -14.60 -12.64
N TYR A 63 -13.34 -15.04 -11.39
CA TYR A 63 -12.54 -14.31 -10.41
C TYR A 63 -11.05 -14.34 -10.75
N THR A 64 -10.50 -15.50 -11.12
CA THR A 64 -9.05 -15.63 -11.38
C THR A 64 -8.56 -14.86 -12.61
N VAL A 65 -9.46 -14.59 -13.55
CA VAL A 65 -9.18 -13.85 -14.80
C VAL A 65 -9.77 -12.44 -14.77
N ALA A 66 -10.30 -12.00 -13.64
CA ALA A 66 -10.82 -10.65 -13.49
C ALA A 66 -9.67 -9.63 -13.57
N PRO A 67 -9.93 -8.42 -14.08
CA PRO A 67 -8.91 -7.40 -14.17
C PRO A 67 -8.60 -6.78 -12.82
N VAL A 68 -7.50 -6.03 -12.77
CA VAL A 68 -7.32 -5.04 -11.70
C VAL A 68 -8.27 -3.87 -11.91
N TRP A 69 -8.98 -3.50 -10.86
CA TRP A 69 -9.91 -2.39 -10.82
C TRP A 69 -9.30 -1.23 -10.05
N ASN A 70 -9.19 -0.08 -10.68
CA ASN A 70 -9.07 1.19 -10.01
C ASN A 70 -10.41 1.59 -9.40
N PHE A 71 -10.35 2.33 -8.31
CA PHE A 71 -11.53 2.90 -7.70
C PHE A 71 -11.26 4.28 -7.12
N LEU A 72 -12.33 5.08 -7.07
CA LEU A 72 -12.42 6.30 -6.30
C LEU A 72 -13.74 6.27 -5.52
N ILE A 73 -13.64 6.14 -4.19
CA ILE A 73 -14.80 6.02 -3.29
C ILE A 73 -14.91 7.31 -2.46
N PRO A 74 -16.09 7.96 -2.40
CA PRO A 74 -16.30 9.16 -1.58
C PRO A 74 -16.52 8.80 -0.12
N ALA A 75 -16.34 9.78 0.77
CA ALA A 75 -16.54 9.59 2.22
C ALA A 75 -17.97 9.19 2.56
N GLY A 76 -18.96 9.74 1.83
CA GLY A 76 -20.38 9.46 2.01
C GLY A 76 -20.83 8.06 1.56
N ALA A 77 -19.95 7.25 0.93
CA ALA A 77 -20.23 5.85 0.60
C ALA A 77 -20.02 4.88 1.79
N GLY A 78 -19.86 5.41 3.01
CA GLY A 78 -19.90 4.64 4.25
C GLY A 78 -18.57 4.44 4.95
N ALA A 79 -17.44 4.72 4.29
CA ALA A 79 -16.10 4.62 4.89
C ALA A 79 -15.62 5.91 5.58
N GLN A 80 -16.38 7.01 5.49
CA GLN A 80 -16.08 8.31 6.12
C GLN A 80 -14.73 8.92 5.70
N CYS A 81 -14.14 8.44 4.60
CA CYS A 81 -12.94 8.98 3.99
C CYS A 81 -13.00 8.81 2.46
N VAL A 82 -12.32 9.69 1.74
CA VAL A 82 -12.13 9.54 0.30
C VAL A 82 -11.02 8.51 0.07
N GLN A 83 -11.23 7.58 -0.86
CA GLN A 83 -10.32 6.47 -1.11
C GLN A 83 -10.08 6.30 -2.62
N PRO A 84 -9.00 6.87 -3.18
CA PRO A 84 -8.41 6.38 -4.41
C PRO A 84 -7.62 5.09 -4.15
N GLY A 85 -7.68 4.13 -5.07
CA GLY A 85 -6.92 2.89 -4.94
C GLY A 85 -7.12 1.90 -6.07
N CYS A 86 -6.59 0.70 -5.87
CA CYS A 86 -6.77 -0.45 -6.75
C CYS A 86 -7.17 -1.69 -5.94
N LEU A 87 -7.95 -2.55 -6.59
CA LEU A 87 -8.46 -3.82 -6.07
C LEU A 87 -8.21 -4.88 -7.14
N ALA A 88 -7.60 -6.00 -6.77
CA ALA A 88 -7.21 -7.08 -7.67
C ALA A 88 -7.68 -8.45 -7.17
N PRO A 89 -8.01 -9.39 -8.07
CA PRO A 89 -8.21 -10.77 -7.67
C PRO A 89 -6.86 -11.39 -7.26
N SER A 90 -6.86 -12.21 -6.21
CA SER A 90 -5.64 -12.80 -5.66
C SER A 90 -5.91 -14.08 -4.86
N CYS A 91 -4.86 -14.70 -4.36
CA CYS A 91 -4.87 -15.82 -3.44
C CYS A 91 -3.67 -15.72 -2.48
N ASP A 92 -3.67 -16.53 -1.41
CA ASP A 92 -2.46 -16.76 -0.62
C ASP A 92 -1.59 -17.88 -1.22
N ARG A 93 -0.44 -18.13 -0.58
CA ARG A 93 0.54 -19.16 -0.94
C ARG A 93 -0.05 -20.56 -1.11
N VAL A 94 -1.14 -20.88 -0.42
CA VAL A 94 -1.79 -22.20 -0.47
C VAL A 94 -2.98 -22.23 -1.43
N GLY A 95 -3.22 -21.15 -2.19
CA GLY A 95 -4.25 -21.08 -3.23
C GLY A 95 -5.65 -20.68 -2.75
N ARG A 96 -5.81 -20.20 -1.50
CA ARG A 96 -7.13 -19.75 -1.02
C ARG A 96 -7.43 -18.37 -1.60
N TYR A 97 -8.37 -18.30 -2.54
CA TYR A 97 -8.78 -17.05 -3.19
C TYR A 97 -9.34 -16.01 -2.22
N TYR A 98 -8.79 -14.81 -2.28
CA TYR A 98 -9.28 -13.61 -1.61
C TYR A 98 -8.62 -12.36 -2.25
N PRO A 99 -9.34 -11.25 -2.42
CA PRO A 99 -8.80 -10.08 -3.10
C PRO A 99 -7.66 -9.40 -2.35
N VAL A 100 -6.90 -8.57 -3.05
CA VAL A 100 -5.97 -7.60 -2.43
C VAL A 100 -6.38 -6.19 -2.84
N ILE A 101 -6.38 -5.28 -1.86
CA ILE A 101 -6.63 -3.85 -2.06
C ILE A 101 -5.39 -3.06 -1.69
N ALA A 102 -5.12 -2.00 -2.44
CA ALA A 102 -4.21 -0.94 -2.04
C ALA A 102 -4.90 0.41 -2.21
N THR A 103 -4.85 1.27 -1.20
CA THR A 103 -5.57 2.54 -1.18
C THR A 103 -4.82 3.60 -0.37
N LEU A 104 -5.03 4.86 -0.73
CA LEU A 104 -4.53 6.01 0.03
C LEU A 104 -5.72 6.76 0.65
N PRO A 105 -6.19 6.36 1.85
CA PRO A 105 -7.35 6.97 2.47
C PRO A 105 -7.02 8.42 2.89
N MET A 106 -7.92 9.34 2.60
CA MET A 106 -7.76 10.76 2.94
C MET A 106 -9.04 11.36 3.50
N ARG A 107 -8.90 12.34 4.40
CA ARG A 107 -10.05 13.09 4.90
C ARG A 107 -10.60 13.94 3.77
N THR A 108 -11.90 14.25 3.81
CA THR A 108 -12.48 15.14 2.79
C THR A 108 -11.84 16.52 2.78
N ALA A 109 -11.31 16.99 3.92
CA ALA A 109 -10.55 18.25 3.99
C ALA A 109 -9.21 18.22 3.24
N ASP A 110 -8.64 17.03 3.00
CA ASP A 110 -7.40 16.84 2.24
C ASP A 110 -7.68 16.62 0.74
N TYR A 111 -8.96 16.44 0.35
CA TYR A 111 -9.39 16.27 -1.03
C TYR A 111 -9.53 17.62 -1.75
N TRP A 112 -9.18 17.67 -3.04
CA TRP A 112 -9.37 18.83 -3.90
C TRP A 112 -9.95 18.40 -5.25
N GLY A 113 -10.78 19.27 -5.86
CA GLY A 113 -11.66 18.88 -6.96
C GLY A 113 -10.97 18.31 -8.20
N GLY A 114 -9.76 18.77 -8.54
CA GLY A 114 -9.04 18.28 -9.72
C GLY A 114 -8.18 17.04 -9.50
N LEU A 115 -8.14 16.48 -8.27
CA LEU A 115 -7.36 15.28 -7.96
C LEU A 115 -7.63 14.13 -8.94
N PRO A 116 -8.88 13.80 -9.30
CA PRO A 116 -9.16 12.66 -10.16
C PRO A 116 -8.54 12.77 -11.56
N ASP A 117 -8.37 14.00 -12.07
CA ASP A 117 -7.89 14.25 -13.43
C ASP A 117 -6.35 14.24 -13.54
N VAL A 118 -5.63 14.17 -12.42
CA VAL A 118 -4.15 14.18 -12.40
C VAL A 118 -3.55 12.93 -11.73
N ALA A 119 -4.39 12.02 -11.24
CA ALA A 119 -3.98 10.84 -10.50
C ALA A 119 -3.77 9.59 -11.38
N ASP A 120 -3.77 9.71 -12.71
CA ASP A 120 -3.64 8.56 -13.62
C ASP A 120 -2.38 7.71 -13.33
N ALA A 121 -1.25 8.38 -13.08
CA ALA A 121 0.00 7.72 -12.72
C ALA A 121 -0.11 6.97 -11.39
N PHE A 122 -0.77 7.54 -10.38
CA PHE A 122 -1.01 6.89 -9.09
C PHE A 122 -1.73 5.56 -9.31
N TYR A 123 -2.88 5.59 -10.01
CA TYR A 123 -3.67 4.38 -10.25
C TYR A 123 -2.87 3.33 -11.01
N TRP A 124 -2.23 3.73 -12.11
CA TRP A 124 -1.42 2.83 -12.92
C TRP A 124 -0.30 2.15 -12.11
N GLN A 125 0.41 2.92 -11.29
CA GLN A 125 1.51 2.42 -10.48
C GLN A 125 1.05 1.47 -9.37
N VAL A 126 -0.03 1.80 -8.67
CA VAL A 126 -0.61 0.92 -7.65
C VAL A 126 -1.09 -0.39 -8.27
N GLY A 127 -1.82 -0.33 -9.40
CA GLY A 127 -2.29 -1.52 -10.10
C GLY A 127 -1.14 -2.40 -10.62
N SER A 128 -0.09 -1.77 -11.15
CA SER A 128 1.12 -2.48 -11.60
C SER A 128 1.85 -3.15 -10.44
N ALA A 129 1.95 -2.49 -9.27
CA ALA A 129 2.57 -3.06 -8.08
C ALA A 129 1.79 -4.29 -7.55
N LEU A 130 0.46 -4.22 -7.52
CA LEU A 130 -0.37 -5.37 -7.17
C LEU A 130 -0.17 -6.53 -8.15
N LEU A 131 -0.14 -6.25 -9.46
CA LEU A 131 0.08 -7.28 -10.48
C LEU A 131 1.46 -7.94 -10.37
N ASP A 132 2.52 -7.16 -10.16
CA ASP A 132 3.87 -7.71 -9.96
C ASP A 132 3.90 -8.62 -8.72
N ALA A 133 3.29 -8.18 -7.61
CA ALA A 133 3.19 -8.99 -6.40
C ALA A 133 2.45 -10.31 -6.60
N ILE A 134 1.35 -10.29 -7.36
CA ILE A 134 0.53 -11.47 -7.66
C ILE A 134 1.26 -12.41 -8.63
N ARG A 135 1.76 -11.89 -9.76
CA ARG A 135 2.36 -12.70 -10.84
C ARG A 135 3.70 -13.31 -10.45
N HIS A 136 4.48 -12.59 -9.65
CA HIS A 136 5.84 -13.01 -9.27
C HIS A 136 5.95 -13.44 -7.82
N SER A 137 4.83 -13.64 -7.12
CA SER A 137 4.78 -14.09 -5.72
C SER A 137 5.69 -13.29 -4.79
N ARG A 138 5.72 -11.95 -4.98
CA ARG A 138 6.58 -11.06 -4.18
C ARG A 138 6.24 -11.16 -2.69
N ALA A 139 7.26 -11.07 -1.85
CA ALA A 139 7.06 -10.98 -0.41
C ALA A 139 6.36 -9.66 -0.04
N PRO A 140 5.61 -9.60 1.07
CA PRO A 140 4.94 -8.37 1.54
C PRO A 140 5.85 -7.14 1.55
N VAL A 141 7.08 -7.29 2.06
CA VAL A 141 8.07 -6.20 2.13
C VAL A 141 8.43 -5.61 0.76
N GLN A 142 8.45 -6.42 -0.31
CA GLN A 142 8.78 -5.96 -1.66
C GLN A 142 7.62 -5.17 -2.28
N LEU A 143 6.37 -5.58 -2.00
CA LEU A 143 5.19 -4.79 -2.38
C LEU A 143 5.18 -3.46 -1.63
N GLU A 144 5.49 -3.46 -0.33
CA GLU A 144 5.59 -2.23 0.48
C GLU A 144 6.65 -1.27 -0.06
N GLN A 145 7.85 -1.76 -0.38
CA GLN A 145 8.91 -0.96 -1.00
C GLN A 145 8.47 -0.34 -2.33
N THR A 146 7.72 -1.09 -3.14
CA THR A 146 7.19 -0.59 -4.41
C THR A 146 6.13 0.49 -4.19
N LEU A 147 5.17 0.26 -3.28
CA LEU A 147 4.12 1.23 -2.94
C LEU A 147 4.69 2.50 -2.30
N ALA A 148 5.80 2.44 -1.57
CA ALA A 148 6.51 3.60 -1.00
C ALA A 148 7.02 4.60 -2.06
N ARG A 149 7.24 4.13 -3.29
CA ARG A 149 7.68 4.97 -4.42
C ARG A 149 6.52 5.66 -5.14
N VAL A 150 5.29 5.25 -4.88
CA VAL A 150 4.09 5.81 -5.53
C VAL A 150 3.81 7.20 -4.98
N ARG A 151 3.38 8.11 -5.86
CA ARG A 151 2.94 9.48 -5.53
C ARG A 151 1.53 9.69 -6.03
N LEU A 152 0.76 10.48 -5.29
CA LEU A 152 -0.63 10.75 -5.63
C LEU A 152 -0.72 11.66 -6.86
N VAL A 153 0.20 12.64 -6.94
CA VAL A 153 0.35 13.51 -8.10
C VAL A 153 1.85 13.60 -8.46
N PRO A 154 2.27 13.10 -9.62
CA PRO A 154 3.66 13.22 -10.05
C PRO A 154 4.08 14.68 -10.19
N GLY A 155 5.22 15.06 -9.59
CA GLY A 155 5.88 16.34 -9.86
C GLY A 155 5.67 17.47 -8.85
N VAL A 156 5.01 17.25 -7.71
CA VAL A 156 5.11 18.17 -6.57
C VAL A 156 6.37 17.83 -5.78
N VAL A 157 7.50 18.39 -6.19
CA VAL A 157 8.73 18.34 -5.39
C VAL A 157 8.46 19.11 -4.10
N GLN A 158 8.31 18.39 -2.98
CA GLN A 158 8.37 19.03 -1.66
C GLN A 158 9.73 19.75 -1.56
N PRO A 159 9.79 21.02 -1.10
CA PRO A 159 11.09 21.59 -0.77
C PRO A 159 11.62 20.78 0.41
N ALA A 160 12.63 19.95 0.15
CA ALA A 160 13.35 19.25 1.20
C ALA A 160 13.94 20.30 2.15
N LEU A 161 13.40 20.35 3.38
CA LEU A 161 14.14 20.87 4.51
C LEU A 161 15.37 19.96 4.71
N PHE A 162 16.54 20.60 4.78
CA PHE A 162 17.90 20.07 4.99
C PHE A 162 18.78 19.78 3.75
N GLY A 163 19.72 20.72 3.50
CA GLY A 163 21.15 20.45 3.76
C GLY A 163 22.07 19.99 2.61
N GLY A 164 22.80 20.95 2.01
CA GLY A 164 24.13 20.81 1.36
C GLY A 164 24.15 20.24 -0.07
N ALA A 165 24.98 20.67 -1.03
CA ALA A 165 26.02 21.68 -1.13
C ALA A 165 26.28 21.97 -2.63
N GLY A 166 26.75 23.18 -2.99
CA GLY A 166 27.47 23.40 -4.27
C GLY A 166 27.00 24.53 -5.19
N GLY A 167 27.51 25.74 -4.96
CA GLY A 167 28.04 26.61 -6.02
C GLY A 167 27.11 27.55 -6.81
N GLY A 168 27.03 28.82 -6.40
CA GLY A 168 26.55 29.92 -7.26
C GLY A 168 26.41 31.25 -6.52
N ARG A 169 27.23 32.24 -6.86
CA ARG A 169 27.45 33.51 -6.13
C ARG A 169 26.27 34.49 -6.21
N GLY A 170 25.98 35.14 -5.07
CA GLY A 170 25.90 36.60 -4.95
C GLY A 170 24.54 37.27 -5.03
N ALA A 171 23.93 37.57 -3.88
CA ALA A 171 23.30 38.86 -3.60
C ALA A 171 23.16 39.06 -2.09
N SER A 172 23.42 40.28 -1.66
CA SER A 172 23.73 40.75 -0.31
C SER A 172 22.52 40.94 0.61
N GLY A 173 22.67 40.47 1.86
CA GLY A 173 22.42 41.23 3.08
C GLY A 173 20.99 41.39 3.58
N TRP A 174 20.63 40.66 4.65
CA TRP A 174 19.93 41.22 5.81
C TRP A 174 20.46 40.56 7.10
N ARG A 175 20.70 41.40 8.10
CA ARG A 175 21.40 41.11 9.35
C ARG A 175 20.39 41.11 10.50
N GLY A 176 20.44 40.07 11.35
CA GLY A 176 20.09 40.11 12.77
C GLY A 176 18.68 39.68 13.16
N TRP A 177 18.57 38.58 13.92
CA TRP A 177 18.41 38.69 15.38
C TRP A 177 18.97 37.43 16.07
N ASN A 178 19.75 37.66 17.12
CA ASN A 178 20.29 36.63 18.00
C ASN A 178 19.17 36.13 18.92
N GLY A 179 18.97 34.82 18.98
CA GLY A 179 18.28 34.14 20.09
C GLY A 179 19.34 33.46 20.95
N GLU A 180 19.34 33.79 22.24
CA GLU A 180 20.29 33.27 23.22
C GLU A 180 20.18 31.74 23.37
N ARG A 181 21.35 31.11 23.57
CA ARG A 181 21.52 29.67 23.78
C ARG A 181 20.90 29.29 25.13
N GLY A 182 19.89 28.43 25.12
CA GLY A 182 19.39 27.81 26.35
C GLY A 182 20.46 26.94 26.99
N GLU A 183 20.64 27.07 28.31
CA GLU A 183 21.55 26.24 29.10
C GLU A 183 21.09 24.78 29.10
N ALA A 184 22.05 23.86 29.04
CA ALA A 184 21.79 22.42 29.09
C ALA A 184 21.30 22.04 30.50
N GLY A 185 20.18 21.32 30.58
CA GLY A 185 19.64 20.83 31.85
C GLY A 185 20.61 19.86 32.55
N GLU A 186 20.65 19.93 33.88
CA GLU A 186 21.48 19.05 34.71
C GLU A 186 21.03 17.58 34.62
N ARG A 187 22.02 16.69 34.64
CA ARG A 187 21.86 15.23 34.61
C ARG A 187 21.24 14.76 35.94
N GLY A 188 20.09 14.09 35.88
CA GLY A 188 19.44 13.52 37.05
C GLY A 188 20.31 12.47 37.78
N GLU A 189 20.24 12.47 39.10
CA GLU A 189 20.91 11.51 39.99
C GLU A 189 20.38 10.09 39.80
N ILE A 190 21.28 9.11 39.79
CA ILE A 190 20.96 7.68 39.67
C ILE A 190 20.41 7.19 41.02
N GLY A 191 19.18 6.65 41.02
CA GLY A 191 18.60 6.04 42.21
C GLY A 191 19.39 4.82 42.70
N GLY A 192 19.54 4.69 44.02
CA GLY A 192 20.27 3.60 44.67
C GLY A 192 19.67 2.22 44.40
N ALA A 193 20.54 1.19 44.40
CA ALA A 193 20.19 -0.20 44.21
C ALA A 193 19.24 -0.71 45.32
N GLY A 194 18.19 -1.44 44.94
CA GLY A 194 17.28 -2.11 45.89
C GLY A 194 17.92 -3.33 46.55
N GLU A 195 17.50 -3.60 47.79
CA GLU A 195 17.93 -4.77 48.58
C GLU A 195 17.43 -6.08 47.95
N ILE A 196 18.32 -7.07 47.90
CA ILE A 196 18.08 -8.41 47.34
C ILE A 196 17.25 -9.23 48.36
N GLY A 197 16.08 -9.73 47.94
CA GLY A 197 15.28 -10.68 48.71
C GLY A 197 15.94 -12.06 48.81
N GLY A 198 15.76 -12.71 49.97
CA GLY A 198 16.34 -14.01 50.28
C GLY A 198 15.93 -15.15 49.34
N THR A 199 16.87 -16.07 49.11
CA THR A 199 16.81 -17.21 48.21
C THR A 199 15.76 -18.24 48.64
N GLY A 200 14.89 -18.65 47.71
CA GLY A 200 14.02 -19.82 47.89
C GLY A 200 14.74 -21.13 47.56
N GLU A 201 14.39 -22.23 48.24
CA GLU A 201 14.93 -23.56 47.97
C GLU A 201 14.56 -24.04 46.55
N ILE A 202 15.58 -24.41 45.77
CA ILE A 202 15.44 -24.91 44.39
C ILE A 202 15.09 -26.40 44.43
N GLY A 203 14.00 -26.80 43.77
CA GLY A 203 13.66 -28.20 43.56
C GLY A 203 14.70 -28.93 42.70
N GLY A 204 15.00 -30.19 43.04
CA GLY A 204 16.03 -31.00 42.39
C GLY A 204 15.85 -31.09 40.86
N ALA A 205 16.97 -30.97 40.14
CA ALA A 205 17.02 -31.08 38.68
C ALA A 205 16.65 -32.50 38.20
N GLY A 206 15.82 -32.59 37.17
CA GLY A 206 15.57 -33.83 36.45
C GLY A 206 16.76 -34.24 35.57
N ASP A 207 16.92 -35.54 35.33
CA ASP A 207 18.01 -36.10 34.54
C ASP A 207 18.02 -35.57 33.10
N ILE A 208 19.17 -35.03 32.67
CA ILE A 208 19.40 -34.52 31.32
C ILE A 208 19.67 -35.71 30.40
N GLY A 209 18.88 -35.84 29.32
CA GLY A 209 19.10 -36.85 28.28
C GLY A 209 20.46 -36.69 27.59
N GLY A 210 21.10 -37.82 27.26
CA GLY A 210 22.43 -37.85 26.64
C GLY A 210 22.52 -37.05 25.33
N ALA A 211 23.67 -36.40 25.11
CA ALA A 211 23.95 -35.59 23.93
C ALA A 211 23.92 -36.44 22.65
N GLY A 212 23.28 -35.92 21.60
CA GLY A 212 23.32 -36.50 20.25
C GLY A 212 24.69 -36.33 19.60
N GLU A 213 25.08 -37.30 18.77
CA GLU A 213 26.33 -37.26 18.00
C GLU A 213 26.35 -36.07 17.03
N ILE A 214 27.46 -35.34 17.02
CA ILE A 214 27.69 -34.16 16.19
C ILE A 214 28.08 -34.66 14.79
N GLY A 215 27.32 -34.30 13.76
CA GLY A 215 27.66 -34.58 12.36
C GLY A 215 28.96 -33.90 11.95
N GLY A 216 29.79 -34.60 11.15
CA GLY A 216 31.08 -34.10 10.68
C GLY A 216 30.99 -32.79 9.90
N VAL A 217 31.97 -31.92 10.11
CA VAL A 217 32.14 -30.63 9.43
C VAL A 217 32.36 -30.84 7.93
N GLY A 218 31.53 -30.23 7.09
CA GLY A 218 31.71 -30.22 5.63
C GLY A 218 32.89 -29.34 5.20
N GLU A 219 33.56 -29.74 4.11
CA GLU A 219 34.70 -28.99 3.55
C GLU A 219 34.32 -27.55 3.15
N ILE A 220 35.20 -26.62 3.48
CA ILE A 220 35.06 -25.19 3.22
C ILE A 220 35.32 -24.95 1.72
N GLY A 221 34.31 -24.52 0.99
CA GLY A 221 34.44 -24.10 -0.41
C GLY A 221 35.36 -22.87 -0.53
N GLY A 222 36.28 -22.91 -1.51
CA GLY A 222 37.27 -21.86 -1.73
C GLY A 222 36.65 -20.48 -1.99
N ALA A 223 37.36 -19.45 -1.54
CA ALA A 223 37.00 -18.04 -1.70
C ALA A 223 36.79 -17.68 -3.19
N GLY A 224 35.58 -17.22 -3.52
CA GLY A 224 35.32 -16.54 -4.79
C GLY A 224 35.86 -15.12 -4.73
N GLU A 225 36.60 -14.72 -5.77
CA GLU A 225 37.09 -13.35 -5.94
C GLU A 225 35.92 -12.36 -5.95
N SER A 226 35.99 -11.36 -5.08
CA SER A 226 35.07 -10.24 -5.03
C SER A 226 35.25 -9.38 -6.29
N GLY A 227 34.30 -9.44 -7.21
CA GLY A 227 34.07 -8.37 -8.16
C GLY A 227 33.32 -7.24 -7.46
N ASP A 228 33.99 -6.10 -7.31
CA ASP A 228 33.35 -4.83 -6.95
C ASP A 228 32.43 -4.41 -8.12
N GLU A 229 31.15 -4.79 -8.06
CA GLU A 229 30.10 -4.18 -8.87
C GLU A 229 29.32 -3.18 -8.02
N ASP A 230 29.55 -1.92 -8.35
CA ASP A 230 28.76 -0.74 -8.02
C ASP A 230 27.25 -0.99 -8.20
N ASP A 231 26.56 -1.38 -7.11
CA ASP A 231 25.10 -1.56 -7.06
C ASP A 231 24.34 -0.22 -6.99
N SER A 232 24.79 0.74 -7.78
CA SER A 232 24.11 1.99 -8.11
C SER A 232 23.30 1.85 -9.40
N SER A 233 22.74 0.66 -9.69
CA SER A 233 22.13 0.37 -10.98
C SER A 233 20.59 0.32 -10.92
N PHE A 234 20.00 1.45 -11.29
CA PHE A 234 18.68 1.57 -11.93
C PHE A 234 17.51 0.81 -11.30
N ALA A 235 17.00 1.33 -10.17
CA ALA A 235 15.58 1.10 -9.86
C ALA A 235 14.75 1.56 -11.06
N GLN A 236 14.25 0.61 -11.85
CA GLN A 236 13.48 0.90 -13.06
C GLN A 236 12.38 1.91 -12.72
N PRO A 237 12.19 2.97 -13.53
CA PRO A 237 11.06 3.87 -13.35
C PRO A 237 9.78 3.05 -13.36
N LEU A 238 8.84 3.37 -12.46
CA LEU A 238 7.53 2.73 -12.53
C LEU A 238 6.91 3.01 -13.91
N PRO A 239 6.22 2.03 -14.52
CA PRO A 239 5.67 2.20 -15.86
C PRO A 239 4.73 3.42 -15.90
N GLY A 240 4.65 4.10 -17.05
CA GLY A 240 3.76 5.25 -17.25
C GLY A 240 2.32 4.82 -17.57
N PRO A 241 1.31 5.64 -17.24
CA PRO A 241 -0.09 5.33 -17.53
C PRO A 241 -0.38 5.27 -19.04
N PRO A 242 -1.49 4.64 -19.47
CA PRO A 242 -1.94 4.66 -20.86
C PRO A 242 -2.29 6.09 -21.30
N ALA A 243 -2.18 6.36 -22.61
CA ALA A 243 -2.30 7.72 -23.17
C ALA A 243 -3.69 8.39 -23.04
N ALA A 244 -4.75 7.64 -22.71
CA ALA A 244 -6.09 8.19 -22.58
C ALA A 244 -6.69 7.82 -21.21
N PRO A 245 -7.26 8.79 -20.47
CA PRO A 245 -7.87 8.54 -19.17
C PRO A 245 -9.10 7.66 -19.32
N ALA A 246 -9.33 6.80 -18.32
CA ALA A 246 -10.50 5.92 -18.29
C ALA A 246 -11.82 6.69 -18.10
N TRP A 247 -11.76 7.81 -17.38
CA TRP A 247 -12.87 8.76 -17.23
C TRP A 247 -12.37 10.18 -17.50
N PRO A 248 -12.57 10.71 -18.72
CA PRO A 248 -12.32 12.11 -19.00
C PRO A 248 -13.19 13.01 -18.11
N GLY A 249 -12.56 13.88 -17.32
CA GLY A 249 -13.27 14.84 -16.46
C GLY A 249 -13.97 14.22 -15.25
N LEU A 250 -13.40 13.16 -14.67
CA LEU A 250 -13.96 12.49 -13.48
C LEU A 250 -14.22 13.48 -12.32
N SER A 251 -13.40 14.52 -12.21
CA SER A 251 -13.58 15.63 -11.27
C SER A 251 -14.97 16.28 -11.31
N GLN A 252 -15.63 16.30 -12.47
CA GLN A 252 -16.95 16.92 -12.66
C GLN A 252 -18.09 16.08 -12.07
N TYR A 253 -17.86 14.78 -11.89
CA TYR A 253 -18.87 13.83 -11.42
C TYR A 253 -18.63 13.38 -9.97
N PHE A 254 -17.40 13.50 -9.48
CA PHE A 254 -17.04 13.03 -8.16
C PHE A 254 -17.32 14.08 -7.08
N ASP A 255 -18.29 13.77 -6.23
CA ASP A 255 -18.53 14.50 -4.98
C ASP A 255 -17.90 13.72 -3.81
N PRO A 256 -16.88 14.28 -3.11
CA PRO A 256 -16.23 13.61 -1.99
C PRO A 256 -17.14 13.38 -0.78
N HIS A 257 -18.25 14.11 -0.66
CA HIS A 257 -19.29 13.92 0.35
C HIS A 257 -20.46 13.07 -0.15
N GLY A 258 -20.51 12.82 -1.46
CA GLY A 258 -21.55 12.02 -2.10
C GLY A 258 -21.44 10.54 -1.76
N SER A 259 -22.32 9.75 -2.36
CA SER A 259 -22.39 8.30 -2.16
C SER A 259 -22.03 7.48 -3.39
N THR A 260 -21.64 8.12 -4.49
CA THR A 260 -21.31 7.43 -5.74
C THR A 260 -19.81 7.16 -5.84
N SER A 261 -19.47 5.88 -5.84
CA SER A 261 -18.14 5.37 -6.11
C SER A 261 -17.94 5.08 -7.60
N PHE A 262 -16.69 5.20 -8.03
CA PHE A 262 -16.29 5.19 -9.43
C PHE A 262 -15.24 4.08 -9.61
N TRP A 263 -15.47 3.14 -10.53
CA TRP A 263 -14.63 1.96 -10.75
C TRP A 263 -14.24 1.83 -12.23
N TRP A 264 -12.98 1.53 -12.52
CA TRP A 264 -12.53 1.29 -13.89
C TRP A 264 -11.34 0.33 -13.94
N THR A 265 -11.18 -0.38 -15.04
CA THR A 265 -10.04 -1.30 -15.21
C THR A 265 -8.71 -0.53 -15.29
N ASN A 266 -7.68 -1.00 -14.59
CA ASN A 266 -6.34 -0.41 -14.57
C ASN A 266 -5.57 -0.61 -15.89
N ARG A 267 -5.86 -1.70 -16.61
CA ARG A 267 -5.29 -2.06 -17.91
C ARG A 267 -3.79 -2.40 -17.90
N ALA A 268 -3.10 -2.38 -16.76
CA ALA A 268 -1.71 -2.85 -16.63
C ALA A 268 -1.55 -4.36 -16.91
N ASP A 269 -2.64 -5.12 -16.84
CA ASP A 269 -2.73 -6.53 -17.22
C ASP A 269 -3.09 -6.74 -18.70
N GLY A 270 -3.30 -5.68 -19.47
CA GLY A 270 -3.77 -5.74 -20.86
C GLY A 270 -5.29 -5.82 -21.00
N SER A 271 -6.05 -5.76 -19.89
CA SER A 271 -7.51 -5.85 -19.93
C SER A 271 -8.16 -4.69 -20.69
N PRO A 272 -9.29 -4.93 -21.37
CA PRO A 272 -10.03 -3.88 -22.06
C PRO A 272 -10.59 -2.85 -21.06
N LEU A 273 -10.72 -1.60 -21.48
CA LEU A 273 -11.31 -0.56 -20.66
C LEU A 273 -12.77 -0.90 -20.32
N ARG A 274 -13.07 -1.03 -19.03
CA ARG A 274 -14.44 -1.06 -18.51
C ARG A 274 -14.59 -0.04 -17.40
N THR A 275 -15.75 0.60 -17.32
CA THR A 275 -16.09 1.60 -16.29
C THR A 275 -17.42 1.25 -15.63
N HIS A 276 -17.56 1.59 -14.35
CA HIS A 276 -18.78 1.37 -13.60
C HIS A 276 -18.90 2.38 -12.44
N ALA A 277 -20.03 3.07 -12.35
CA ALA A 277 -20.39 3.88 -11.19
C ALA A 277 -21.38 3.12 -10.30
N HIS A 278 -21.19 3.18 -8.99
CA HIS A 278 -22.02 2.51 -7.98
C HIS A 278 -22.40 3.47 -6.87
N THR A 279 -23.70 3.62 -6.61
CA THR A 279 -24.24 4.53 -5.59
C THR A 279 -24.58 3.78 -4.31
N GLY A 280 -24.14 4.31 -3.18
CA GLY A 280 -24.28 3.72 -1.86
C GLY A 280 -23.01 2.99 -1.42
N ALA A 281 -23.11 2.29 -0.28
CA ALA A 281 -22.03 1.45 0.19
C ALA A 281 -21.75 0.31 -0.81
N PRO A 282 -20.47 -0.09 -0.99
CA PRO A 282 -20.14 -1.29 -1.76
C PRO A 282 -20.91 -2.51 -1.24
N ASP A 283 -21.54 -3.24 -2.17
CA ASP A 283 -22.37 -4.40 -1.88
C ASP A 283 -21.96 -5.62 -2.72
N SER A 284 -22.62 -6.76 -2.50
CA SER A 284 -22.33 -7.97 -3.27
C SER A 284 -22.63 -7.82 -4.78
N ARG A 285 -23.56 -6.93 -5.18
CA ARG A 285 -23.87 -6.70 -6.60
C ARG A 285 -22.69 -6.02 -7.30
N LEU A 286 -22.10 -5.02 -6.66
CA LEU A 286 -20.88 -4.39 -7.12
C LEU A 286 -19.75 -5.43 -7.21
N PHE A 287 -19.53 -6.22 -6.16
CA PHE A 287 -18.48 -7.23 -6.16
C PHE A 287 -18.62 -8.22 -7.34
N LEU A 288 -19.81 -8.77 -7.55
CA LEU A 288 -20.10 -9.70 -8.65
C LEU A 288 -19.99 -9.03 -10.02
N ARG A 289 -20.22 -7.71 -10.13
CA ARG A 289 -19.99 -6.97 -11.37
C ARG A 289 -18.50 -6.82 -11.68
N LEU A 290 -17.67 -6.64 -10.66
CA LEU A 290 -16.22 -6.51 -10.82
C LEU A 290 -15.54 -7.87 -11.11
N PHE A 291 -16.01 -8.94 -10.47
CA PHE A 291 -15.33 -10.24 -10.45
C PHE A 291 -16.11 -11.43 -11.01
N GLY A 292 -17.43 -11.33 -11.16
CA GLY A 292 -18.32 -12.44 -11.51
C GLY A 292 -18.66 -12.56 -13.00
N GLY A 293 -17.89 -11.91 -13.88
CA GLY A 293 -18.14 -11.91 -15.33
C GLY A 293 -19.33 -11.06 -15.78
N VAL A 294 -19.48 -10.88 -17.09
CA VAL A 294 -20.67 -10.25 -17.66
C VAL A 294 -21.79 -11.28 -17.65
N GLN A 295 -22.82 -11.06 -16.82
CA GLN A 295 -24.07 -11.82 -16.96
C GLN A 295 -24.74 -11.39 -18.27
N HIS A 296 -24.59 -12.20 -19.32
CA HIS A 296 -25.54 -12.15 -20.41
C HIS A 296 -26.88 -12.61 -19.85
N GLY A 297 -27.79 -11.65 -19.62
CA GLY A 297 -29.17 -11.97 -19.28
C GLY A 297 -29.78 -12.80 -20.41
N VAL A 298 -30.39 -13.92 -20.02
CA VAL A 298 -31.38 -14.64 -20.83
C VAL A 298 -32.66 -13.81 -20.89
#